data_AF-E6W209-F1
#
_entry.id   AF-E6W209-F1
#
_cell.length_a   1.000
_cell.length_b   1.000
_cell.length_c   1.000
_cell.angle_alpha   90.00
_cell.angle_beta   90.00
_cell.angle_gamma   90.00
#
_symmetry.space_group_name_H-M   'P 1'
#
loop_
_entity.id
_entity.type
_entity.pdbx_description
1 polymer ?
#
loop_
_entity_poly.entity_id
_entity_poly.type
_entity_poly.pdbx_seq_one_letter_code
_entity_poly.pdbx_strand_id
1 'polypeptide(L)'
;MRTWVYALLGLLGAVIMYAGDMLFYYTPTPVTSLEEDIFRIMSGVSDWRLHLGALCGPLATVFYIAGFYHIKRALAKTAPLSGTVIFVMLAAAIVFGAVFHAMFAPFGFVSRTDDHAVLLEQLMVTAFSMFYFYAFFMAAGLLYLMVLVLRGRTPFPKWILFFHPLVVWLWTSFFVYLPSPLLVLLEGGRFNIMFALFFAASAVVLYRNRLSS
;
A
#
# COMPACT_ATOMS: atom_id res chain seq x y z
N MET A 1 -23.49 4.73 -6.54
CA MET A 1 -22.50 3.72 -7.02
C MET A 1 -22.59 2.43 -6.19
N ARG A 2 -22.29 1.24 -6.73
CA ARG A 2 -22.34 -0.04 -5.98
C ARG A 2 -21.09 -0.22 -5.10
N THR A 3 -21.19 -0.94 -3.97
CA THR A 3 -20.08 -1.05 -3.00
C THR A 3 -18.83 -1.70 -3.59
N TRP A 4 -18.97 -2.74 -4.42
CA TRP A 4 -17.82 -3.42 -5.05
C TRP A 4 -17.04 -2.54 -6.03
N VAL A 5 -17.66 -1.50 -6.62
CA VAL A 5 -16.96 -0.56 -7.51
C VAL A 5 -15.92 0.25 -6.73
N TYR A 6 -16.21 0.60 -5.48
CA TYR A 6 -15.24 1.27 -4.61
C TYR A 6 -14.03 0.37 -4.33
N ALA A 7 -14.25 -0.94 -4.12
CA ALA A 7 -13.13 -1.88 -3.99
C ALA A 7 -12.27 -1.93 -5.27
N LEU A 8 -12.88 -1.90 -6.46
CA LEU A 8 -12.13 -1.82 -7.73
C LEU A 8 -11.35 -0.50 -7.88
N LEU A 9 -11.87 0.62 -7.38
CA LEU A 9 -11.10 1.87 -7.31
C LEU A 9 -9.89 1.70 -6.38
N GLY A 10 -10.05 1.04 -5.23
CA GLY A 10 -8.93 0.69 -4.36
C GLY A 10 -7.87 -0.15 -5.06
N LEU A 11 -8.29 -1.16 -5.83
CA LEU A 11 -7.39 -1.97 -6.66
C LEU A 11 -6.62 -1.12 -7.69
N LEU A 12 -7.30 -0.19 -8.36
CA LEU A 12 -6.64 0.76 -9.26
C LEU A 12 -5.60 1.62 -8.52
N GLY A 13 -5.92 2.10 -7.32
CA GLY A 13 -4.97 2.83 -6.47
C GLY A 13 -3.73 2.01 -6.13
N ALA A 14 -3.93 0.74 -5.74
CA ALA A 14 -2.83 -0.19 -5.47
C ALA A 14 -1.94 -0.42 -6.70
N VAL A 15 -2.53 -0.57 -7.89
CA VAL A 15 -1.78 -0.74 -9.14
C VAL A 15 -0.99 0.52 -9.51
N ILE A 16 -1.57 1.71 -9.35
CA ILE A 16 -0.88 2.98 -9.62
C ILE A 16 0.31 3.16 -8.66
N MET A 17 0.13 2.86 -7.38
CA MET A 17 1.19 2.96 -6.38
C MET A 17 2.30 1.94 -6.64
N TYR A 18 1.94 0.70 -6.99
CA TYR A 18 2.89 -0.33 -7.44
C TYR A 18 3.68 0.11 -8.69
N ALA A 19 3.04 0.78 -9.65
CA ALA A 19 3.75 1.34 -10.78
C ALA A 19 4.76 2.42 -10.33
N GLY A 20 4.41 3.22 -9.31
CA GLY A 20 5.31 4.18 -8.67
C GLY A 20 6.56 3.52 -8.05
N ASP A 21 6.35 2.45 -7.29
CA ASP A 21 7.42 1.61 -6.75
C ASP A 21 8.39 1.15 -7.87
N MET A 22 7.84 0.60 -8.95
CA MET A 22 8.65 0.13 -10.08
C MET A 22 9.34 1.29 -10.81
N LEU A 23 8.70 2.45 -10.92
CA LEU A 23 9.34 3.65 -11.47
C LEU A 23 10.57 4.04 -10.64
N PHE A 24 10.51 3.96 -9.32
CA PHE A 24 11.65 4.29 -8.46
C PHE A 24 12.81 3.28 -8.55
N TYR A 25 12.54 2.00 -8.38
CA TYR A 25 13.61 1.03 -8.11
C TYR A 25 13.50 -0.29 -8.86
N TYR A 26 12.65 -0.40 -9.88
CA TYR A 26 12.81 -1.51 -10.83
C TYR A 26 14.16 -1.41 -11.53
N THR A 27 14.91 -2.52 -11.48
CA THR A 27 16.18 -2.68 -12.18
C THR A 27 16.29 -4.08 -12.76
N PRO A 28 16.81 -4.23 -13.99
CA PRO A 28 17.13 -5.54 -14.55
C PRO A 28 18.43 -6.12 -13.98
N THR A 29 19.24 -5.31 -13.30
CA THR A 29 20.49 -5.77 -12.68
C THR A 29 20.17 -6.63 -11.45
N PRO A 30 20.88 -7.75 -11.24
CA PRO A 30 20.71 -8.56 -10.04
C PRO A 30 20.90 -7.74 -8.76
N VAL A 31 19.94 -7.89 -7.84
CA VAL A 31 19.94 -7.32 -6.49
C VAL A 31 19.93 -8.46 -5.48
N THR A 32 20.79 -8.39 -4.46
CA THR A 32 20.87 -9.36 -3.37
C THR A 32 20.09 -8.90 -2.13
N SER A 33 20.07 -7.60 -1.86
CA SER A 33 19.26 -6.98 -0.79
C SER A 33 18.64 -5.69 -1.31
N LEU A 34 17.32 -5.67 -1.47
CA LEU A 34 16.63 -4.47 -1.95
C LEU A 34 16.76 -3.33 -0.95
N GLU A 35 16.72 -3.62 0.36
CA GLU A 35 16.83 -2.61 1.43
C GLU A 35 18.18 -1.90 1.40
N GLU A 36 19.28 -2.65 1.26
CA GLU A 36 20.64 -2.09 1.24
C GLU A 36 20.92 -1.32 -0.07
N ASP A 37 20.36 -1.78 -1.19
CA ASP A 37 20.65 -1.22 -2.50
C ASP A 37 19.67 -0.14 -2.95
N ILE A 38 18.60 0.15 -2.23
CA ILE A 38 17.48 0.96 -2.75
C ILE A 38 17.93 2.35 -3.22
N PHE A 39 18.76 3.04 -2.43
CA PHE A 39 19.28 4.36 -2.79
C PHE A 39 20.26 4.31 -3.96
N ARG A 40 21.10 3.27 -4.01
CA ARG A 40 22.01 3.02 -5.15
C ARG A 40 21.24 2.75 -6.43
N ILE A 41 20.13 2.03 -6.37
CA ILE A 41 19.28 1.77 -7.54
C ILE A 41 18.64 3.09 -7.99
N MET A 42 18.05 3.83 -7.06
CA MET A 42 17.34 5.07 -7.36
C MET A 42 18.27 6.21 -7.82
N SER A 43 19.54 6.22 -7.43
CA SER A 43 20.52 7.16 -7.96
C SER A 43 20.78 6.92 -9.46
N GLY A 44 20.65 5.68 -9.91
CA GLY A 44 20.90 5.26 -11.29
C GLY A 44 19.69 5.31 -12.24
N VAL A 45 18.48 5.62 -11.77
CA VAL A 45 17.30 5.76 -12.66
C VAL A 45 17.20 7.17 -13.23
N SER A 46 16.54 7.33 -14.38
CA SER A 46 16.35 8.64 -15.03
C SER A 46 15.40 9.58 -14.26
N ASP A 47 15.57 10.89 -14.39
CA ASP A 47 14.77 11.90 -13.67
C ASP A 47 13.27 11.79 -13.91
N TRP A 48 12.84 11.50 -15.14
CA TRP A 48 11.41 11.34 -15.44
C TRP A 48 10.80 10.18 -14.65
N ARG A 49 11.57 9.12 -14.36
CA ARG A 49 11.11 7.99 -13.54
C ARG A 49 10.92 8.43 -12.09
N LEU A 50 11.87 9.20 -11.54
CA LEU A 50 11.75 9.74 -10.18
C LEU A 50 10.53 10.67 -10.06
N HIS A 51 10.33 11.58 -11.02
CA HIS A 51 9.19 12.50 -11.01
C HIS A 51 7.86 11.76 -11.17
N LEU A 52 7.72 10.85 -12.13
CA LEU A 52 6.49 10.09 -12.31
C LEU A 52 6.22 9.15 -11.11
N GLY A 53 7.27 8.53 -10.56
CA GLY A 53 7.17 7.73 -9.34
C GLY A 53 6.61 8.55 -8.18
N ALA A 54 7.09 9.79 -7.97
CA ALA A 54 6.56 10.65 -6.94
C ALA A 54 5.09 11.03 -7.16
N LEU A 55 4.69 11.32 -8.41
CA LEU A 55 3.32 11.66 -8.77
C LEU A 55 2.34 10.49 -8.59
N CYS A 56 2.80 9.25 -8.71
CA CYS A 56 1.98 8.06 -8.44
C CYS A 56 1.42 8.06 -7.01
N GLY A 57 2.15 8.57 -6.01
CA GLY A 57 1.71 8.60 -4.61
C GLY A 57 0.39 9.37 -4.40
N PRO A 58 0.35 10.69 -4.66
CA PRO A 58 -0.87 11.48 -4.54
C PRO A 58 -2.01 10.98 -5.44
N LEU A 59 -1.70 10.54 -6.67
CA LEU A 59 -2.72 10.00 -7.58
C LEU A 59 -3.34 8.71 -7.04
N ALA A 60 -2.53 7.76 -6.59
CA ALA A 60 -2.99 6.52 -5.99
C ALA A 60 -3.83 6.76 -4.73
N THR A 61 -3.48 7.78 -3.94
CA THR A 61 -4.18 8.14 -2.68
C THR A 61 -5.67 8.37 -2.89
N VAL A 62 -6.05 9.09 -3.95
CA VAL A 62 -7.46 9.36 -4.28
C VAL A 62 -8.23 8.05 -4.47
N PHE A 63 -7.63 7.13 -5.22
CA PHE A 63 -8.21 5.82 -5.51
C PHE A 63 -8.20 4.89 -4.30
N TYR A 64 -7.15 4.91 -3.47
CA TYR A 64 -7.08 4.16 -2.21
C TYR A 64 -8.14 4.61 -1.21
N ILE A 65 -8.35 5.92 -1.02
CA ILE A 65 -9.39 6.45 -0.14
C ILE A 65 -10.77 6.03 -0.63
N ALA A 66 -11.03 6.14 -1.94
CA ALA A 66 -12.24 5.60 -2.55
C ALA A 66 -12.35 4.07 -2.31
N GLY A 67 -11.23 3.36 -2.41
CA GLY A 67 -11.01 1.98 -1.98
C GLY A 67 -11.54 1.73 -0.58
N PHE A 68 -10.94 2.33 0.44
CA PHE A 68 -11.29 2.10 1.85
C PHE A 68 -12.74 2.47 2.18
N TYR A 69 -13.34 3.40 1.44
CA TYR A 69 -14.75 3.73 1.59
C TYR A 69 -15.68 2.51 1.34
N HIS A 70 -15.23 1.51 0.57
CA HIS A 70 -15.98 0.26 0.41
C HIS A 70 -16.25 -0.45 1.74
N ILE A 71 -15.30 -0.38 2.70
CA ILE A 71 -15.42 -1.01 4.02
C ILE A 71 -16.51 -0.31 4.83
N LYS A 72 -16.47 1.02 4.88
CA LYS A 72 -17.52 1.84 5.54
C LYS A 72 -18.89 1.49 5.00
N ARG A 73 -19.01 1.39 3.67
CA ARG A 73 -20.27 1.03 3.01
C ARG A 73 -20.72 -0.40 3.27
N ALA A 74 -19.79 -1.36 3.29
CA ALA A 74 -20.10 -2.75 3.61
C ALA A 74 -20.64 -2.90 5.05
N LEU A 75 -20.12 -2.10 5.99
CA LEU A 75 -20.51 -2.13 7.40
C LEU A 75 -21.70 -1.23 7.75
N ALA A 76 -22.26 -0.49 6.78
CA ALA A 76 -23.29 0.51 7.04
C ALA A 76 -24.54 -0.03 7.78
N LYS A 77 -24.90 -1.30 7.55
CA LYS A 77 -26.05 -1.94 8.22
C LYS A 77 -25.69 -2.73 9.49
N THR A 78 -24.45 -3.21 9.61
CA THR A 78 -24.05 -4.11 10.71
C THR A 78 -23.26 -3.42 11.81
N ALA A 79 -22.43 -2.43 11.46
CA ALA A 79 -21.54 -1.71 12.38
C ALA A 79 -21.14 -0.33 11.81
N PRO A 80 -22.08 0.63 11.65
CA PRO A 80 -21.84 1.88 10.92
C PRO A 80 -20.76 2.77 11.54
N LEU A 81 -20.70 2.84 12.88
CA LEU A 81 -19.66 3.59 13.58
C LEU A 81 -18.29 2.96 13.36
N SER A 82 -18.17 1.64 13.54
CA SER A 82 -16.92 0.91 13.30
C SER A 82 -16.45 1.05 11.86
N GLY A 83 -17.36 0.97 10.88
CA GLY A 83 -17.01 1.20 9.47
C GLY A 83 -16.50 2.61 9.19
N THR A 84 -17.02 3.62 9.89
CA THR A 84 -16.52 4.99 9.78
C THR A 84 -15.14 5.14 10.41
N VAL A 85 -14.93 4.59 11.61
CA VAL A 85 -13.63 4.62 12.30
C VAL A 85 -12.54 3.94 11.46
N ILE A 86 -12.81 2.73 10.96
CA ILE A 86 -11.87 2.00 10.09
C ILE A 86 -11.54 2.82 8.85
N PHE A 87 -12.55 3.39 8.18
CA PHE A 87 -12.33 4.22 7.00
C PHE A 87 -11.44 5.44 7.30
N VAL A 88 -11.69 6.17 8.39
CA VAL A 88 -10.88 7.33 8.76
C VAL A 88 -9.44 6.92 9.07
N MET A 89 -9.23 5.82 9.80
CA MET A 89 -7.89 5.29 10.08
C MET A 89 -7.14 4.95 8.79
N LEU A 90 -7.75 4.18 7.89
CA LEU A 90 -7.09 3.77 6.64
C LEU A 90 -6.87 4.95 5.67
N ALA A 91 -7.80 5.91 5.65
CA ALA A 91 -7.65 7.14 4.87
C ALA A 91 -6.51 8.03 5.41
N ALA A 92 -6.43 8.21 6.73
CA ALA A 92 -5.32 8.93 7.36
C ALA A 92 -3.99 8.22 7.07
N ALA A 93 -3.96 6.89 7.22
CA ALA A 93 -2.76 6.10 6.95
C ALA A 93 -2.22 6.35 5.54
N ILE A 94 -3.06 6.20 4.50
CA ILE A 94 -2.58 6.32 3.12
C ILE A 94 -2.14 7.74 2.76
N VAL A 95 -2.68 8.78 3.40
CA VAL A 95 -2.15 10.15 3.24
C VAL A 95 -0.70 10.22 3.68
N PHE A 96 -0.36 9.70 4.86
CA PHE A 96 1.04 9.63 5.32
C PHE A 96 1.89 8.70 4.45
N GLY A 97 1.33 7.57 4.01
CA GLY A 97 2.01 6.63 3.12
C GLY A 97 2.36 7.24 1.75
N ALA A 98 1.50 8.11 1.23
CA ALA A 98 1.73 8.81 -0.03
C ALA A 98 2.82 9.89 0.08
N VAL A 99 2.89 10.60 1.21
CA VAL A 99 3.99 11.52 1.50
C VAL A 99 5.29 10.73 1.61
N PHE A 100 5.30 9.64 2.38
CA PHE A 100 6.46 8.75 2.50
C PHE A 100 6.95 8.26 1.11
N HIS A 101 6.04 7.77 0.26
CA HIS A 101 6.39 7.32 -1.08
C HIS A 101 6.88 8.47 -1.99
N ALA A 102 6.26 9.65 -1.93
CA ALA A 102 6.71 10.80 -2.73
C ALA A 102 8.13 11.25 -2.37
N MET A 103 8.58 11.03 -1.12
CA MET A 103 9.94 11.33 -0.67
C MET A 103 11.02 10.46 -1.34
N PHE A 104 10.64 9.38 -2.04
CA PHE A 104 11.59 8.55 -2.79
C PHE A 104 12.23 9.35 -3.94
N ALA A 105 11.55 10.31 -4.56
CA ALA A 105 12.19 11.16 -5.56
C ALA A 105 13.37 11.97 -4.96
N PRO A 106 13.18 12.75 -3.87
CA PRO A 106 14.29 13.38 -3.14
C PRO A 106 15.43 12.43 -2.79
N PHE A 107 15.12 11.21 -2.30
CA PHE A 107 16.16 10.20 -2.03
C PHE A 107 16.97 9.86 -3.28
N GLY A 108 16.32 9.63 -4.42
CA GLY A 108 16.99 9.35 -5.69
C GLY A 108 17.87 10.49 -6.17
N PHE A 109 17.41 11.74 -6.06
CA PHE A 109 18.19 12.92 -6.46
C PHE A 109 19.39 13.16 -5.54
N VAL A 110 19.17 13.12 -4.23
CA VAL A 110 20.23 13.36 -3.23
C VAL A 110 21.30 12.28 -3.29
N SER A 111 20.94 11.02 -3.59
CA SER A 111 21.90 9.91 -3.70
C SER A 111 22.91 10.07 -4.85
N ARG A 112 22.83 11.15 -5.63
CA ARG A 112 23.77 11.50 -6.71
C ARG A 112 24.74 12.63 -6.34
N THR A 113 24.58 13.27 -5.19
CA THR A 113 25.39 14.42 -4.79
C THR A 113 26.56 14.02 -3.91
N ASP A 114 27.63 14.82 -3.88
CA ASP A 114 28.80 14.55 -3.02
C ASP A 114 28.44 14.60 -1.52
N ASP A 115 27.54 15.52 -1.12
CA ASP A 115 27.06 15.68 0.28
C ASP A 115 25.88 14.75 0.65
N HIS A 116 25.68 13.65 -0.08
CA HIS A 116 24.49 12.81 0.05
C HIS A 116 24.25 12.31 1.48
N ALA A 117 25.28 11.98 2.26
CA ALA A 117 25.13 11.41 3.59
C ALA A 117 24.31 12.29 4.54
N VAL A 118 24.62 13.59 4.64
CA VAL A 118 23.94 14.53 5.54
C VAL A 118 22.49 14.78 5.09
N LEU A 119 22.29 14.95 3.79
CA LEU A 119 20.96 15.20 3.22
C LEU A 119 20.06 13.96 3.34
N LEU A 120 20.61 12.76 3.14
CA LEU A 120 19.89 11.50 3.32
C LEU A 120 19.45 11.32 4.77
N GLU A 121 20.32 11.60 5.74
CA GLU A 121 19.98 11.50 7.17
C GLU A 121 18.75 12.39 7.52
N GLN A 122 18.77 13.64 7.08
CA GLN A 122 17.65 14.58 7.31
C GLN A 122 16.35 14.12 6.64
N LEU A 123 16.44 13.64 5.40
CA LEU A 123 15.29 13.09 4.68
C LEU A 123 14.75 11.83 5.38
N MET A 124 15.63 10.95 5.87
CA MET A 124 15.23 9.72 6.56
C MET A 124 14.43 9.99 7.83
N VAL A 125 14.79 10.99 8.63
CA VAL A 125 14.03 11.36 9.84
C VAL A 125 12.57 11.70 9.48
N THR A 126 12.37 12.48 8.43
CA THR A 126 11.03 12.87 7.99
C THR A 126 10.30 11.69 7.36
N ALA A 127 10.96 10.90 6.51
CA ALA A 127 10.38 9.73 5.87
C ALA A 127 9.94 8.68 6.90
N PHE A 128 10.78 8.36 7.88
CA PHE A 128 10.42 7.43 8.94
C PHE A 128 9.30 7.96 9.81
N SER A 129 9.25 9.27 10.10
CA SER A 129 8.12 9.86 10.82
C SER A 129 6.80 9.64 10.05
N MET A 130 6.78 9.90 8.74
CA MET A 130 5.61 9.63 7.89
C MET A 130 5.27 8.14 7.86
N PHE A 131 6.28 7.28 7.74
CA PHE A 131 6.10 5.83 7.77
C PHE A 131 5.50 5.34 9.09
N TYR A 132 5.94 5.86 10.24
CA TYR A 132 5.38 5.47 11.54
C TYR A 132 3.92 5.87 11.69
N PHE A 133 3.52 7.07 11.25
CA PHE A 133 2.11 7.46 11.23
C PHE A 133 1.30 6.59 10.28
N TYR A 134 1.82 6.32 9.07
CA TYR A 134 1.22 5.37 8.13
C TYR A 134 1.01 4.01 8.79
N ALA A 135 2.06 3.42 9.36
CA ALA A 135 2.04 2.09 9.95
C ALA A 135 1.08 2.02 11.15
N PHE A 136 1.09 3.03 12.02
CA PHE A 136 0.20 3.10 13.19
C PHE A 136 -1.28 3.09 12.78
N PHE A 137 -1.69 4.04 11.94
CA PHE A 137 -3.09 4.14 11.52
C PHE A 137 -3.51 2.94 10.67
N MET A 138 -2.61 2.45 9.79
CA MET A 138 -2.88 1.29 8.95
C MET A 138 -3.08 0.03 9.79
N ALA A 139 -2.16 -0.25 10.70
CA ALA A 139 -2.24 -1.40 11.59
C ALA A 139 -3.50 -1.33 12.45
N ALA A 140 -3.80 -0.19 13.08
CA ALA A 140 -5.00 -0.02 13.89
C ALA A 140 -6.30 -0.28 13.12
N GLY A 141 -6.44 0.32 11.92
CA GLY A 141 -7.63 0.14 11.08
C GLY A 141 -7.81 -1.30 10.60
N LEU A 142 -6.73 -1.94 10.16
CA LEU A 142 -6.74 -3.32 9.69
C LEU A 142 -6.96 -4.33 10.83
N LEU A 143 -6.33 -4.14 11.98
CA LEU A 143 -6.53 -5.01 13.14
C LEU A 143 -7.99 -4.95 13.60
N TYR A 144 -8.59 -3.75 13.61
CA TYR A 144 -10.00 -3.58 13.95
C TYR A 144 -10.91 -4.29 12.93
N LEU A 145 -10.64 -4.14 11.62
CA LEU A 145 -11.39 -4.87 10.60
C LEU A 145 -11.29 -6.39 10.80
N MET A 146 -10.09 -6.92 11.02
CA MET A 146 -9.85 -8.34 11.28
C MET A 146 -10.68 -8.86 12.46
N VAL A 147 -10.70 -8.12 13.58
CA VAL A 147 -11.51 -8.47 14.76
C VAL A 147 -13.00 -8.54 14.42
N LEU A 148 -13.53 -7.59 13.63
CA LEU A 148 -14.94 -7.62 13.23
C LEU A 148 -15.27 -8.81 12.33
N VAL A 149 -14.38 -9.16 11.39
CA VAL A 149 -14.55 -10.31 10.51
C VAL A 149 -14.57 -11.61 11.32
N LEU A 150 -13.63 -11.78 12.25
CA LEU A 150 -13.57 -12.94 13.14
C LEU A 150 -14.83 -13.09 14.00
N ARG A 151 -15.36 -11.96 14.50
CA ARG A 151 -16.60 -11.88 15.28
C ARG A 151 -17.89 -12.01 14.44
N GLY A 152 -17.79 -12.14 13.12
CA GLY A 152 -18.96 -12.20 12.23
C GLY A 152 -19.78 -10.91 12.18
N ARG A 153 -19.18 -9.76 12.52
CA ARG A 153 -19.83 -8.44 12.55
C ARG A 153 -19.71 -7.69 11.21
N THR A 154 -19.37 -8.40 10.15
CA THR A 154 -19.19 -7.87 8.80
C THR A 154 -19.92 -8.76 7.79
N PRO A 155 -20.29 -8.23 6.61
CA PRO A 155 -20.81 -9.06 5.51
C PRO A 155 -19.72 -9.88 4.81
N PHE A 156 -18.45 -9.76 5.22
CA PHE A 156 -17.36 -10.52 4.63
C PHE A 156 -17.29 -11.93 5.26
N PRO A 157 -17.11 -12.98 4.44
CA PRO A 157 -16.89 -14.33 4.94
C PRO A 157 -15.52 -14.45 5.60
N LYS A 158 -15.37 -15.33 6.59
CA LYS A 158 -14.12 -15.49 7.35
C LYS A 158 -12.90 -15.84 6.49
N TRP A 159 -13.08 -16.53 5.36
CA TRP A 159 -11.98 -16.86 4.44
C TRP A 159 -11.33 -15.61 3.83
N ILE A 160 -12.01 -14.45 3.82
CA ILE A 160 -11.40 -13.19 3.35
C ILE A 160 -10.13 -12.84 4.13
N LEU A 161 -9.99 -13.36 5.35
CA LEU A 161 -8.80 -13.16 6.18
C LEU A 161 -7.53 -13.69 5.54
N PHE A 162 -7.60 -14.68 4.64
CA PHE A 162 -6.46 -15.13 3.86
C PHE A 162 -5.88 -14.02 2.96
N PHE A 163 -6.74 -13.13 2.47
CA PHE A 163 -6.38 -11.95 1.66
C PHE A 163 -6.34 -10.66 2.48
N HIS A 164 -6.48 -10.74 3.82
CA HIS A 164 -6.42 -9.56 4.66
C HIS A 164 -4.98 -9.03 4.72
N PRO A 165 -4.74 -7.72 4.55
CA PRO A 165 -3.37 -7.22 4.38
C PRO A 165 -2.41 -7.57 5.51
N LEU A 166 -2.87 -7.68 6.77
CA LEU A 166 -2.02 -8.15 7.88
C LEU A 166 -1.60 -9.61 7.76
N VAL A 167 -2.48 -10.48 7.25
CA VAL A 167 -2.16 -11.91 7.05
C VAL A 167 -1.28 -12.06 5.81
N VAL A 168 -1.57 -11.28 4.77
CA VAL A 168 -0.74 -11.20 3.56
C VAL A 168 0.66 -10.72 3.89
N TRP A 169 0.79 -9.71 4.74
CA TRP A 169 2.08 -9.22 5.20
C TRP A 169 2.97 -10.32 5.77
N LEU A 170 2.42 -11.20 6.63
CA LEU A 170 3.16 -12.31 7.24
C LEU A 170 3.74 -13.28 6.21
N TRP A 171 2.95 -13.69 5.22
CA TRP A 171 3.46 -14.62 4.23
C TRP A 171 4.34 -13.90 3.21
N THR A 172 4.00 -12.70 2.73
CA THR A 172 4.90 -11.96 1.82
C THR A 172 6.28 -11.62 2.40
N SER A 173 6.51 -11.77 3.71
CA SER A 173 7.84 -11.67 4.32
C SER A 173 8.88 -12.64 3.73
N PHE A 174 8.47 -13.70 3.03
CA PHE A 174 9.42 -14.57 2.32
C PHE A 174 9.92 -14.00 0.99
N PHE A 175 9.36 -12.90 0.49
CA PHE A 175 9.77 -12.30 -0.80
C PHE A 175 11.23 -11.85 -0.81
N VAL A 176 11.78 -11.48 0.35
CA VAL A 176 13.19 -11.11 0.53
C VAL A 176 14.18 -12.22 0.12
N TYR A 177 13.74 -13.48 0.09
CA TYR A 177 14.57 -14.63 -0.30
C TYR A 177 14.44 -15.01 -1.77
N LEU A 178 13.61 -14.31 -2.54
CA LEU A 178 13.44 -14.60 -3.96
C LEU A 178 14.66 -14.15 -4.76
N PRO A 179 14.98 -14.83 -5.88
CA PRO A 179 16.01 -14.34 -6.79
C PRO A 179 15.53 -13.09 -7.53
N SER A 180 16.45 -12.23 -7.93
CA SER A 180 16.16 -11.19 -8.91
C SER A 180 15.73 -11.81 -10.26
N PRO A 181 14.76 -11.22 -10.98
CA PRO A 181 14.09 -9.94 -10.71
C PRO A 181 12.85 -10.04 -9.81
N LEU A 182 12.47 -11.25 -9.36
CA LEU A 182 11.28 -11.45 -8.53
C LEU A 182 11.39 -10.73 -7.18
N LEU A 183 12.60 -10.69 -6.60
CA LEU A 183 12.88 -9.87 -5.41
C LEU A 183 12.38 -8.43 -5.59
N VAL A 184 12.85 -7.76 -6.64
CA VAL A 184 12.51 -6.35 -6.89
C VAL A 184 11.01 -6.19 -7.19
N LEU A 185 10.45 -7.06 -8.03
CA LEU A 185 9.04 -7.00 -8.44
C LEU A 185 8.06 -7.25 -7.30
N LEU A 186 8.41 -8.10 -6.33
CA LEU A 186 7.51 -8.56 -5.28
C LEU A 186 7.81 -7.90 -3.93
N GLU A 187 9.07 -7.84 -3.48
CA GLU A 187 9.44 -7.18 -2.23
C GLU A 187 9.34 -5.66 -2.36
N GLY A 188 9.72 -5.10 -3.50
CA GLY A 188 9.59 -3.66 -3.74
C GLY A 188 8.15 -3.20 -3.70
N GLY A 189 7.29 -3.83 -4.49
CA GLY A 189 5.86 -3.51 -4.52
C GLY A 189 5.01 -4.16 -3.41
N ARG A 190 5.64 -4.69 -2.36
CA ARG A 190 5.04 -5.66 -1.44
C ARG A 190 3.72 -5.17 -0.85
N PHE A 191 3.70 -3.98 -0.27
CA PHE A 191 2.50 -3.42 0.38
C PHE A 191 1.34 -3.24 -0.60
N ASN A 192 1.63 -2.78 -1.82
CA ASN A 192 0.62 -2.55 -2.84
C ASN A 192 0.05 -3.86 -3.38
N ILE A 193 0.85 -4.91 -3.49
CA ILE A 193 0.37 -6.26 -3.82
C ILE A 193 -0.63 -6.76 -2.77
N MET A 194 -0.36 -6.53 -1.46
CA MET A 194 -1.29 -6.94 -0.40
C MET A 194 -2.66 -6.28 -0.54
N PHE A 195 -2.66 -4.98 -0.78
CA PHE A 195 -3.90 -4.24 -0.95
C PHE A 195 -4.63 -4.60 -2.25
N ALA A 196 -3.89 -4.82 -3.34
CA ALA A 196 -4.48 -5.30 -4.59
C ALA A 196 -5.23 -6.63 -4.38
N LEU A 197 -4.61 -7.59 -3.68
CA LEU A 197 -5.24 -8.86 -3.34
C LEU A 197 -6.50 -8.67 -2.46
N PHE A 198 -6.38 -7.84 -1.42
CA PHE A 198 -7.51 -7.56 -0.52
C PHE A 198 -8.68 -6.90 -1.23
N PHE A 199 -8.43 -5.89 -2.05
CA PHE A 199 -9.46 -5.18 -2.81
C PHE A 199 -10.12 -6.08 -3.85
N ALA A 200 -9.34 -6.89 -4.57
CA ALA A 200 -9.86 -7.86 -5.53
C ALA A 200 -10.78 -8.88 -4.84
N ALA A 201 -10.33 -9.50 -3.74
CA ALA A 201 -11.13 -10.44 -2.96
C ALA A 201 -12.42 -9.80 -2.41
N SER A 202 -12.31 -8.57 -1.88
CA SER A 202 -13.46 -7.81 -1.36
C SER A 202 -14.47 -7.48 -2.45
N ALA A 203 -14.01 -7.10 -3.65
CA ALA A 203 -14.88 -6.84 -4.79
C ALA A 203 -15.66 -8.09 -5.20
N VAL A 204 -15.00 -9.26 -5.26
CA VAL A 204 -15.64 -10.55 -5.59
C VAL A 204 -16.72 -10.92 -4.56
N VAL A 205 -16.41 -10.82 -3.26
CA VAL A 205 -17.38 -11.09 -2.19
C VAL A 205 -18.60 -10.18 -2.31
N LEU A 206 -18.38 -8.88 -2.42
CA LEU A 206 -19.46 -7.89 -2.45
C LEU A 206 -20.31 -7.97 -3.73
N TYR A 207 -19.70 -8.37 -4.85
CA TYR A 207 -20.44 -8.65 -6.07
C TYR A 207 -21.36 -9.87 -5.91
N ARG A 208 -20.84 -10.97 -5.34
CA ARG A 208 -21.60 -12.20 -5.09
C ARG A 208 -22.75 -12.00 -4.13
N ASN A 209 -22.53 -11.32 -3.00
CA ASN A 209 -23.58 -11.05 -2.01
C ASN A 209 -24.78 -10.26 -2.60
N ARG A 210 -24.55 -9.49 -3.66
CA ARG A 210 -25.57 -8.74 -4.39
C ARG A 210 -26.33 -9.59 -5.42
N LEU A 211 -25.81 -10.74 -5.83
CA LEU A 211 -26.54 -11.68 -6.68
C LEU A 211 -27.46 -12.60 -5.86
N SER A 212 -27.16 -12.78 -4.57
CA SER A 212 -27.93 -13.61 -3.64
C SER A 212 -29.02 -12.85 -2.85
N SER A 213 -29.15 -11.53 -3.07
CA SER A 213 -30.09 -10.63 -2.38
C SER A 213 -31.15 -10.12 -3.35
#